data_AF-S5GHC6-F1
#
_entry.id   AF-S5GHC6-F1
#
_cell.length_a   1.000
_cell.length_b   1.000
_cell.length_c   1.000
_cell.angle_alpha   90.00
_cell.angle_beta   90.00
_cell.angle_gamma   90.00
#
_symmetry.space_group_name_H-M   'P 1'
#
loop_
_entity.id
_entity.type
_entity.pdbx_description
1 polymer ?
#
loop_
_entity_poly.entity_id
_entity_poly.type
_entity_poly.pdbx_seq_one_letter_code
_entity_poly.pdbx_strand_id
1 'polypeptide(L)'
;WPENVSSISQMLQLLVLWKLTLQKRGCKVLVAAGAHGLMQGMVLSFGGLQFTENHLQFQADPDVLHNSYSLRGIHYNKDLINLAVLLDQEENPFLRVSVKLQAKPVRLYACEAGCMNEPVELTSEVAGHTFPVMVTQPLTPLLYISTDLTHLQDLRHTLHLKAIVAHEEHMAKQDPGLPF
;
A
#
# COMPACT_ATOMS: atom_id res chain seq x y z
N TRP A 1 3.59 -13.87 18.99
CA TRP A 1 3.02 -14.57 17.81
C TRP A 1 3.34 -16.05 17.94
N PRO A 2 2.47 -17.01 17.58
CA PRO A 2 2.82 -18.43 17.73
C PRO A 2 4.04 -18.76 16.84
N GLU A 3 5.07 -19.34 17.45
CA GLU A 3 6.31 -19.71 16.76
C GLU A 3 6.13 -20.92 15.83
N ASN A 4 5.12 -21.76 16.09
CA ASN A 4 4.78 -22.92 15.26
C ASN A 4 3.26 -23.15 15.27
N VAL A 5 2.73 -23.57 14.11
CA VAL A 5 1.33 -23.99 13.93
C VAL A 5 1.35 -25.43 13.42
N SER A 6 1.22 -26.39 14.33
CA SER A 6 1.31 -27.84 14.05
C SER A 6 0.00 -28.59 14.28
N SER A 7 -1.06 -27.91 14.72
CA SER A 7 -2.37 -28.52 14.99
C SER A 7 -3.54 -27.65 14.53
N ILE A 8 -4.68 -28.30 14.30
CA ILE A 8 -5.92 -27.62 13.91
C ILE A 8 -6.37 -26.64 15.00
N SER A 9 -6.21 -26.97 16.29
CA SER A 9 -6.60 -26.06 17.38
C SER A 9 -5.76 -24.78 17.39
N GLN A 10 -4.44 -24.88 17.13
CA GLN A 10 -3.57 -23.71 17.00
C GLN A 10 -3.94 -22.87 15.80
N MET A 11 -4.30 -23.48 14.66
CA MET A 11 -4.75 -22.76 13.48
C MET A 11 -6.07 -22.02 13.74
N LEU A 12 -7.02 -22.63 14.45
CA LEU A 12 -8.27 -21.99 14.86
C LEU A 12 -8.02 -20.82 15.83
N GLN A 13 -7.10 -20.99 16.78
CA GLN A 13 -6.72 -19.91 17.69
C GLN A 13 -6.08 -18.74 16.92
N LEU A 14 -5.19 -19.04 15.97
CA LEU A 14 -4.56 -18.05 15.11
C LEU A 14 -5.61 -17.28 14.29
N LEU A 15 -6.60 -17.97 13.74
CA LEU A 15 -7.72 -17.35 13.02
C LEU A 15 -8.51 -16.38 13.92
N VAL A 16 -8.77 -16.76 15.17
CA VAL A 16 -9.47 -15.91 16.14
C VAL A 16 -8.65 -14.65 16.45
N LEU A 17 -7.35 -14.79 16.66
CA LEU A 17 -6.45 -13.66 16.90
C LEU A 17 -6.39 -12.72 15.69
N TRP A 18 -6.30 -13.26 14.48
CA TRP A 18 -6.36 -12.45 13.25
C TRP A 18 -7.66 -11.67 13.12
N LYS A 19 -8.81 -12.32 13.35
CA LYS A 19 -10.11 -11.64 13.34
C LYS A 19 -10.13 -10.47 14.32
N LEU A 20 -9.62 -10.67 15.54
CA LEU A 20 -9.54 -9.62 16.56
C LEU A 20 -8.63 -8.46 16.10
N THR A 21 -7.42 -8.77 15.64
CA THR A 21 -6.46 -7.77 15.14
C THR A 21 -7.06 -6.93 14.02
N LEU A 22 -7.66 -7.58 13.02
CA LEU A 22 -8.26 -6.93 11.86
C LEU A 22 -9.45 -6.04 12.26
N GLN A 23 -10.31 -6.51 13.16
CA GLN A 23 -11.41 -5.69 13.69
C GLN A 23 -10.91 -4.45 14.44
N LYS A 24 -9.82 -4.58 15.21
CA LYS A 24 -9.22 -3.46 15.95
C LYS A 24 -8.48 -2.46 15.05
N ARG A 25 -8.02 -2.88 13.88
CA ARG A 25 -7.32 -2.06 12.88
C ARG A 25 -8.25 -1.51 11.78
N GLY A 26 -9.56 -1.48 11.99
CA GLY A 26 -10.52 -0.86 11.07
C GLY A 26 -11.07 -1.78 9.97
N CYS A 27 -10.63 -3.04 9.88
CA CYS A 27 -11.12 -4.01 8.88
C CYS A 27 -12.41 -4.73 9.31
N LYS A 28 -13.23 -4.13 10.18
CA LYS A 28 -14.45 -4.79 10.73
C LYS A 28 -15.42 -5.24 9.62
N VAL A 29 -15.62 -4.40 8.59
CA VAL A 29 -16.49 -4.70 7.45
C VAL A 29 -15.94 -5.86 6.63
N LEU A 30 -14.62 -5.89 6.39
CA LEU A 30 -13.96 -6.99 5.68
C LEU A 30 -14.09 -8.31 6.45
N VAL A 31 -13.90 -8.31 7.77
CA VAL A 31 -14.09 -9.53 8.58
C VAL A 31 -15.55 -10.00 8.54
N ALA A 32 -16.52 -9.08 8.52
CA ALA A 32 -17.94 -9.41 8.40
C ALA A 32 -18.33 -10.00 7.03
N ALA A 33 -17.59 -9.67 5.97
CA ALA A 33 -17.79 -10.21 4.63
C ALA A 33 -17.34 -11.69 4.46
N GLY A 34 -16.85 -12.32 5.53
CA GLY A 34 -16.50 -13.74 5.55
C GLY A 34 -15.07 -14.02 5.09
N ALA A 35 -14.83 -15.20 4.51
CA ALA A 35 -13.49 -15.69 4.21
C ALA A 35 -12.71 -14.79 3.25
N HIS A 36 -13.35 -14.31 2.17
CA HIS A 36 -12.72 -13.42 1.20
C HIS A 36 -12.32 -12.08 1.81
N GLY A 37 -13.20 -11.48 2.61
CA GLY A 37 -12.88 -10.23 3.29
C GLY A 37 -11.82 -10.41 4.38
N LEU A 38 -11.81 -11.54 5.10
CA LEU A 38 -10.73 -11.87 6.04
C LEU A 38 -9.37 -11.93 5.32
N MET A 39 -9.29 -12.62 4.18
CA MET A 39 -8.08 -12.71 3.36
C MET A 39 -7.63 -11.34 2.83
N GLN A 40 -8.57 -10.54 2.31
CA GLN A 40 -8.29 -9.17 1.89
C GLN A 40 -7.71 -8.35 3.06
N GLY A 41 -8.32 -8.42 4.25
CA GLY A 41 -7.82 -7.74 5.45
C GLY A 41 -6.41 -8.15 5.84
N MET A 42 -6.07 -9.44 5.71
CA MET A 42 -4.71 -9.94 5.94
C MET A 42 -3.71 -9.35 4.92
N VAL A 43 -4.04 -9.38 3.63
CA VAL A 43 -3.21 -8.80 2.56
C VAL A 43 -2.96 -7.31 2.84
N LEU A 44 -3.99 -6.57 3.22
CA LEU A 44 -3.86 -5.16 3.57
C LEU A 44 -2.92 -4.95 4.77
N SER A 45 -3.07 -5.78 5.80
CA SER A 45 -2.26 -5.68 7.03
C SER A 45 -0.78 -5.98 6.78
N PHE A 46 -0.46 -6.96 5.93
CA PHE A 46 0.93 -7.27 5.58
C PHE A 46 1.58 -6.17 4.74
N GLY A 47 0.80 -5.54 3.86
CA GLY A 47 1.30 -4.48 2.98
C GLY A 47 1.32 -3.08 3.59
N GLY A 48 0.85 -2.89 4.82
CA GLY A 48 0.60 -1.52 5.31
C GLY A 48 -0.43 -0.76 4.46
N LEU A 49 -1.36 -1.47 3.82
CA LEU A 49 -2.41 -0.88 3.00
C LEU A 49 -3.65 -0.59 3.86
N GLN A 50 -4.36 0.48 3.52
CA GLN A 50 -5.59 0.85 4.21
C GLN A 50 -6.62 1.39 3.21
N PHE A 51 -7.88 1.00 3.40
CA PHE A 51 -9.00 1.68 2.75
C PHE A 51 -9.43 2.86 3.61
N THR A 52 -9.56 4.01 2.96
CA THR A 52 -10.29 5.16 3.48
C THR A 52 -11.67 5.19 2.83
N GLU A 53 -12.44 6.24 3.10
CA GLU A 53 -13.72 6.46 2.45
C GLU A 53 -13.58 6.61 0.92
N ASN A 54 -12.51 7.28 0.48
CA ASN A 54 -12.36 7.73 -0.91
C ASN A 54 -11.21 7.07 -1.67
N HIS A 55 -10.25 6.41 -0.99
CA HIS A 55 -9.06 5.87 -1.65
C HIS A 55 -8.47 4.65 -0.93
N LEU A 56 -7.69 3.88 -1.67
CA LEU A 56 -6.73 2.91 -1.13
C LEU A 56 -5.40 3.62 -0.94
N GLN A 57 -4.79 3.48 0.23
CA GLN A 57 -3.45 4.02 0.51
C GLN A 57 -2.46 2.91 0.87
N PHE A 58 -1.23 3.04 0.37
CA PHE A 58 -0.08 2.23 0.76
C PHE A 58 0.77 3.04 1.74
N GLN A 59 0.72 2.68 3.01
CA GLN A 59 1.36 3.36 4.13
C GLN A 59 2.36 2.42 4.81
N ALA A 60 3.23 1.81 4.00
CA ALA A 60 4.38 1.10 4.54
C ALA A 60 5.39 2.08 5.14
N ASP A 61 6.12 1.60 6.14
CA ASP A 61 7.28 2.30 6.68
C ASP A 61 8.38 2.33 5.59
N PRO A 62 8.88 3.50 5.17
CA PRO A 62 9.97 3.58 4.20
C PRO A 62 11.21 2.77 4.64
N ASP A 63 11.43 2.68 5.95
CA ASP A 63 12.61 2.09 6.56
C ASP A 63 12.59 0.55 6.48
N VAL A 64 11.50 -0.06 5.99
CA VAL A 64 11.41 -1.54 5.85
C VAL A 64 11.36 -1.99 4.39
N LEU A 65 11.48 -1.07 3.43
CA LEU A 65 11.41 -1.36 1.99
C LEU A 65 12.75 -1.85 1.41
N HIS A 66 13.36 -2.85 2.06
CA HIS A 66 14.66 -3.42 1.66
C HIS A 66 14.55 -4.69 0.80
N ASN A 67 13.34 -5.18 0.55
CA ASN A 67 13.11 -6.42 -0.18
C ASN A 67 12.01 -6.24 -1.22
N SER A 68 12.15 -6.97 -2.33
CA SER A 68 11.10 -7.04 -3.34
C SER A 68 9.96 -7.95 -2.88
N TYR A 69 8.72 -7.48 -2.96
CA TYR A 69 7.53 -8.27 -2.67
C TYR A 69 6.33 -7.81 -3.50
N SER A 70 5.31 -8.68 -3.62
CA SER A 70 4.09 -8.33 -4.36
C SER A 70 2.82 -8.72 -3.61
N LEU A 71 1.85 -7.82 -3.65
CA LEU A 71 0.50 -7.95 -3.11
C LEU A 71 -0.46 -7.97 -4.28
N ARG A 72 -1.07 -9.12 -4.55
CA ARG A 72 -1.88 -9.35 -5.76
C ARG A 72 -3.35 -9.51 -5.42
N GLY A 73 -4.21 -9.12 -6.34
CA GLY A 73 -5.66 -9.33 -6.24
C GLY A 73 -6.31 -8.52 -5.13
N ILE A 74 -5.81 -7.31 -4.85
CA ILE A 74 -6.42 -6.38 -3.91
C ILE A 74 -7.72 -5.91 -4.55
N HIS A 75 -8.86 -6.27 -3.95
CA HIS A 75 -10.16 -5.83 -4.42
C HIS A 75 -10.38 -4.36 -4.07
N TYR A 76 -10.52 -3.50 -5.07
CA TYR A 76 -10.86 -2.10 -4.87
C TYR A 76 -11.93 -1.68 -5.87
N ASN A 77 -13.06 -1.21 -5.33
CA ASN A 77 -14.29 -1.00 -6.10
C ASN A 77 -14.68 -2.29 -6.88
N LYS A 78 -14.65 -2.26 -8.21
CA LYS A 78 -14.97 -3.40 -9.08
C LYS A 78 -13.74 -4.07 -9.67
N ASP A 79 -12.54 -3.54 -9.45
CA ASP A 79 -11.33 -3.99 -10.11
C ASP A 79 -10.34 -4.64 -9.14
N LEU A 80 -9.35 -5.34 -9.69
CA LEU A 80 -8.29 -5.98 -8.92
C LEU A 80 -6.98 -5.25 -9.14
N ILE A 81 -6.39 -4.77 -8.05
CA ILE A 81 -5.09 -4.09 -8.04
C ILE A 81 -4.00 -5.08 -7.65
N ASN A 82 -2.89 -5.04 -8.37
CA ASN A 82 -1.63 -5.63 -7.94
C ASN A 82 -0.65 -4.50 -7.63
N LEU A 83 -0.04 -4.56 -6.45
CA LEU A 83 1.02 -3.66 -6.02
C LEU A 83 2.28 -4.49 -5.78
N ALA A 84 3.40 -4.09 -6.35
CA ALA A 84 4.70 -4.66 -6.03
C ALA A 84 5.64 -3.55 -5.56
N VAL A 85 6.43 -3.87 -4.54
CA VAL A 85 7.65 -3.13 -4.20
C VAL A 85 8.78 -3.92 -4.84
N LEU A 86 9.58 -3.24 -5.66
CA LEU A 86 10.70 -3.81 -6.39
C LEU A 86 11.94 -2.96 -6.11
N LEU A 87 13.12 -3.57 -6.21
CA LEU A 87 14.40 -2.86 -6.11
C LEU A 87 14.99 -2.68 -7.50
N ASP A 88 15.63 -1.55 -7.75
CA ASP A 88 16.42 -1.32 -8.96
C ASP A 88 17.85 -1.90 -8.83
N GLN A 89 18.75 -1.51 -9.73
CA GLN A 89 20.13 -2.03 -9.76
C GLN A 89 20.97 -1.46 -8.61
N GLU A 90 20.55 -0.33 -8.06
CA GLU A 90 21.16 0.42 -6.97
C GLU A 90 20.52 0.07 -5.61
N GLU A 91 19.67 -0.95 -5.56
CA GLU A 91 18.90 -1.39 -4.39
C GLU A 91 17.88 -0.34 -3.88
N ASN A 92 17.52 0.65 -4.71
CA ASN A 92 16.49 1.62 -4.38
C ASN A 92 15.09 1.07 -4.68
N PRO A 93 14.12 1.25 -3.76
CA PRO A 93 12.79 0.74 -3.96
C PRO A 93 11.96 1.63 -4.91
N PHE A 94 11.20 0.97 -5.77
CA PHE A 94 10.15 1.59 -6.58
C PHE A 94 8.86 0.76 -6.52
N LEU A 95 7.74 1.43 -6.77
CA LEU A 95 6.41 0.82 -6.75
C LEU A 95 5.99 0.48 -8.17
N ARG A 96 5.43 -0.71 -8.37
CA ARG A 96 4.78 -1.12 -9.60
C ARG A 96 3.33 -1.48 -9.35
N VAL A 97 2.43 -0.81 -10.06
CA VAL A 97 0.98 -0.97 -9.92
C VAL A 97 0.40 -1.46 -11.24
N SER A 98 -0.39 -2.54 -11.20
CA SER A 98 -1.15 -2.98 -12.36
C SER A 98 -2.60 -3.29 -11.99
N VAL A 99 -3.50 -3.06 -12.93
CA VAL A 99 -4.93 -3.28 -12.75
C VAL A 99 -5.39 -4.42 -13.64
N LYS A 100 -6.07 -5.39 -13.05
CA LYS A 100 -6.83 -6.37 -13.81
C LYS A 100 -8.29 -5.90 -13.84
N LEU A 101 -8.66 -5.34 -15.00
CA LEU A 101 -10.00 -4.83 -15.27
C LEU A 101 -11.04 -5.95 -15.23
N GLN A 102 -12.16 -5.71 -14.55
CA GLN A 102 -13.33 -6.59 -14.56
C GLN A 102 -14.32 -6.15 -15.65
N ALA A 103 -15.44 -6.88 -15.80
CA ALA A 103 -16.37 -6.72 -16.93
C ALA A 103 -16.96 -5.30 -17.13
N LYS A 104 -16.95 -4.45 -16.09
CA LYS A 104 -17.31 -3.03 -16.17
C LYS A 104 -16.25 -2.21 -15.41
N PRO A 105 -15.11 -1.90 -16.06
CA PRO A 105 -14.01 -1.25 -15.39
C PRO A 105 -14.37 0.17 -14.99
N VAL A 106 -13.84 0.62 -13.85
CA VAL A 106 -13.87 2.03 -13.46
C VAL A 106 -12.49 2.61 -13.71
N ARG A 107 -12.41 3.89 -14.11
CA ARG A 107 -11.11 4.56 -14.19
C ARG A 107 -10.51 4.64 -12.79
N LEU A 108 -9.27 4.21 -12.68
CA LEU A 108 -8.49 4.29 -11.46
C LEU A 108 -7.33 5.24 -11.70
N TYR A 109 -7.02 6.04 -10.69
CA TYR A 109 -5.95 7.02 -10.71
C TYR A 109 -5.04 6.76 -9.53
N ALA A 110 -3.75 7.06 -9.68
CA ALA A 110 -2.78 6.91 -8.63
C ALA A 110 -1.76 8.04 -8.59
N CYS A 111 -1.25 8.33 -7.40
CA CYS A 111 -0.20 9.32 -7.17
C CYS A 111 0.62 8.98 -5.93
N GLU A 112 1.89 9.35 -5.97
CA GLU A 112 2.88 9.22 -4.90
C GLU A 112 3.03 10.52 -4.09
N ALA A 113 3.74 10.45 -2.95
CA ALA A 113 4.24 11.63 -2.21
C ALA A 113 3.18 12.68 -1.80
N GLY A 114 1.96 12.27 -1.51
CA GLY A 114 0.86 13.21 -1.19
C GLY A 114 0.26 13.90 -2.41
N CYS A 115 0.46 13.34 -3.61
CA CYS A 115 -0.17 13.77 -4.86
C CYS A 115 0.20 15.19 -5.30
N MET A 116 1.46 15.56 -5.07
CA MET A 116 2.04 16.81 -5.56
C MET A 116 2.11 16.86 -7.09
N ASN A 117 2.35 15.70 -7.71
CA ASN A 117 2.26 15.53 -9.15
C ASN A 117 0.83 15.16 -9.58
N GLU A 118 0.55 15.33 -10.87
CA GLU A 118 -0.74 14.99 -11.44
C GLU A 118 -1.01 13.47 -11.32
N PRO A 119 -2.18 13.04 -10.82
CA PRO A 119 -2.49 11.62 -10.73
C PRO A 119 -2.49 10.94 -12.10
N VAL A 120 -1.87 9.76 -12.16
CA VAL A 120 -1.74 8.95 -13.37
C VAL A 120 -2.91 7.98 -13.46
N GLU A 121 -3.55 7.89 -14.63
CA GLU A 121 -4.58 6.88 -14.89
C GLU A 121 -3.93 5.48 -14.98
N LEU A 122 -4.37 4.58 -14.11
CA LEU A 122 -3.95 3.20 -14.09
C LEU A 122 -4.64 2.39 -15.19
N THR A 123 -3.86 1.56 -15.87
CA THR A 123 -4.31 0.74 -17.01
C THR A 123 -3.99 -0.74 -16.78
N SER A 124 -4.52 -1.61 -17.64
CA SER A 124 -4.18 -3.03 -17.67
C SER A 124 -2.91 -3.34 -18.47
N GLU A 125 -2.00 -2.38 -18.57
CA GLU A 125 -0.73 -2.56 -19.27
C GLU A 125 0.12 -3.64 -18.58
N VAL A 126 0.76 -4.50 -19.39
CA VAL A 126 1.52 -5.66 -18.91
C VAL A 126 2.69 -5.23 -18.03
N ALA A 127 3.36 -4.13 -18.38
CA ALA A 127 4.47 -3.59 -17.61
C ALA A 127 4.02 -3.01 -16.26
N GLY A 128 2.75 -2.59 -16.15
CA GLY A 128 2.23 -1.80 -15.04
C GLY A 128 2.78 -0.36 -15.02
N HIS A 129 2.22 0.44 -14.13
CA HIS A 129 2.63 1.82 -13.87
C HIS A 129 3.70 1.82 -12.80
N THR A 130 4.76 2.61 -13.01
CA THR A 130 5.90 2.69 -12.08
C THR A 130 5.87 4.04 -11.36
N PHE A 131 6.02 4.01 -10.04
CA PHE A 131 6.08 5.20 -9.19
C PHE A 131 7.36 5.15 -8.33
N PRO A 132 8.13 6.25 -8.24
CA PRO A 132 9.25 6.31 -7.32
C PRO A 132 8.75 6.28 -5.87
N VAL A 133 9.56 5.73 -4.96
CA VAL A 133 9.28 5.86 -3.52
C VAL A 133 9.76 7.22 -3.04
N MET A 134 8.80 8.09 -2.76
CA MET A 134 9.02 9.43 -2.23
C MET A 134 8.52 9.49 -0.78
N VAL A 135 9.34 10.03 0.11
CA VAL A 135 9.08 10.09 1.54
C VAL A 135 8.76 11.52 1.95
N THR A 136 7.64 11.71 2.65
CA THR A 136 7.14 13.01 3.09
C THR A 136 7.47 13.26 4.57
N GLN A 137 7.60 14.55 4.95
CA GLN A 137 7.75 14.96 6.35
C GLN A 137 6.61 15.92 6.74
N PRO A 138 5.72 15.58 7.70
CA PRO A 138 5.61 14.28 8.40
C PRO A 138 5.21 13.14 7.44
N LEU A 139 5.44 11.90 7.87
CA LEU A 139 5.15 10.71 7.06
C LEU A 139 3.66 10.63 6.69
N THR A 140 3.41 10.55 5.39
CA THR A 140 2.12 10.25 4.78
C THR A 140 2.22 8.92 4.03
N PRO A 141 1.09 8.32 3.59
CA PRO A 141 1.15 7.21 2.65
C PRO A 141 2.04 7.50 1.43
N LEU A 142 2.72 6.45 0.98
CA LEU A 142 3.67 6.46 -0.15
C LEU A 142 2.94 6.45 -1.50
N LEU A 143 1.76 5.85 -1.56
CA LEU A 143 0.93 5.77 -2.77
C LEU A 143 -0.56 5.87 -2.40
N TYR A 144 -1.31 6.56 -3.22
CA TYR A 144 -2.76 6.71 -3.15
C TYR A 144 -3.39 6.19 -4.44
N ILE A 145 -4.49 5.47 -4.36
CA ILE A 145 -5.25 4.97 -5.51
C ILE A 145 -6.74 5.26 -5.30
N SER A 146 -7.39 5.92 -6.26
CA SER A 146 -8.82 6.25 -6.19
C SER A 146 -9.52 6.16 -7.54
N THR A 147 -10.84 6.02 -7.52
CA THR A 147 -11.69 6.27 -8.70
C THR A 147 -12.06 7.74 -8.90
N ASP A 148 -11.83 8.58 -7.90
CA ASP A 148 -12.11 10.01 -7.94
C ASP A 148 -10.82 10.79 -8.16
N LEU A 149 -10.65 11.28 -9.39
CA LEU A 149 -9.49 12.09 -9.78
C LEU A 149 -9.43 13.40 -8.98
N THR A 150 -10.58 14.04 -8.77
CA THR A 150 -10.66 15.33 -8.07
C THR A 150 -10.23 15.16 -6.62
N HIS A 151 -10.68 14.08 -5.96
CA HIS A 151 -10.24 13.75 -4.61
C HIS A 151 -8.71 13.62 -4.50
N LEU A 152 -8.06 12.93 -5.44
CA LEU A 152 -6.59 12.82 -5.43
C LEU A 152 -5.89 14.15 -5.70
N GLN A 153 -6.44 14.99 -6.57
CA GLN A 153 -5.94 16.34 -6.82
C GLN A 153 -6.08 17.21 -5.56
N ASP A 154 -7.17 17.09 -4.82
CA ASP A 154 -7.43 17.87 -3.60
C ASP A 154 -6.51 17.48 -2.44
N LEU A 155 -5.97 16.25 -2.40
CA LEU A 155 -5.07 15.80 -1.34
C LEU A 155 -3.87 16.75 -1.16
N ARG A 156 -3.28 17.26 -2.25
CA ARG A 156 -2.13 18.18 -2.18
C ARG A 156 -2.45 19.48 -1.43
N HIS A 157 -3.72 19.86 -1.35
CA HIS A 157 -4.18 21.07 -0.66
C HIS A 157 -4.50 20.84 0.82
N THR A 158 -4.63 19.57 1.23
CA THR A 158 -4.97 19.18 2.61
C THR A 158 -3.78 18.62 3.38
N LEU A 159 -2.72 18.19 2.68
CA LEU A 159 -1.51 17.67 3.30
C LEU A 159 -0.53 18.80 3.62
N HIS A 160 -0.30 19.01 4.92
CA HIS A 160 0.66 20.00 5.43
C HIS A 160 2.07 19.41 5.48
N LEU A 161 2.74 19.39 4.33
CA LEU A 161 4.08 18.83 4.17
C LEU A 161 5.15 19.91 4.36
N LYS A 162 6.23 19.55 5.07
CA LYS A 162 7.45 20.36 5.20
C LYS A 162 8.44 20.07 4.07
N ALA A 163 8.60 18.79 3.73
CA ALA A 163 9.55 18.33 2.74
C ALA A 163 9.09 17.03 2.10
N ILE A 164 9.58 16.77 0.90
CA ILE A 164 9.44 15.52 0.16
C ILE A 164 10.79 15.18 -0.41
N VAL A 165 11.28 13.98 -0.13
CA VAL A 165 12.61 13.52 -0.54
C VAL A 165 12.50 12.14 -1.17
N ALA A 166 13.48 11.79 -2.00
CA ALA A 166 13.60 10.42 -2.49
C ALA A 166 13.91 9.45 -1.33
N HIS A 167 13.53 8.18 -1.48
CA HIS A 167 13.82 7.15 -0.48
C HIS A 167 15.30 7.09 -0.07
N GLU A 168 16.21 7.13 -1.04
CA GLU A 168 17.66 7.12 -0.81
C GLU A 168 18.12 8.27 0.11
N GLU A 169 17.60 9.48 -0.09
CA GLU A 169 17.94 10.66 0.70
C GLU A 169 17.35 10.56 2.12
N HIS A 170 16.16 9.98 2.24
CA HIS A 170 15.55 9.68 3.54
C HIS A 170 16.41 8.69 4.33
N MET A 171 16.87 7.60 3.71
CA MET A 171 17.73 6.61 4.36
C MET A 171 19.09 7.20 4.77
N ALA A 172 19.71 8.01 3.90
CA ALA A 172 21.00 8.64 4.19
C ALA A 172 20.96 9.60 5.41
N LYS A 173 19.79 10.18 5.72
CA LYS A 173 19.62 11.04 6.91
C LYS A 173 19.48 10.25 8.21
N GLN A 174 19.02 9.00 8.13
CA GLN A 174 18.84 8.14 9.31
C GLN A 174 20.13 7.44 9.73
N ASP A 175 21.01 7.13 8.78
CA ASP A 175 22.35 6.60 9.02
C ASP A 175 23.37 7.42 8.22
N PRO A 176 23.85 8.57 8.74
CA PRO A 176 24.78 9.45 8.02
C PRO A 176 26.16 8.85 7.78
N GLY A 177 26.40 7.59 8.20
CA GLY A 177 27.73 6.99 8.26
C GLY A 177 28.58 7.62 9.37
N LEU A 178 29.49 6.82 9.93
CA LEU A 178 30.46 7.34 10.89
C LEU A 178 31.37 8.36 10.18
N PRO A 179 31.64 9.53 10.78
CA PRO A 179 32.65 10.44 10.25
C PRO A 179 34.01 9.73 10.35
N PHE A 180 34.66 9.55 9.21
CA PHE A 180 36.06 9.11 9.13
C PHE A 180 37.00 10.21 9.64
#